data_AF-A0A1M6SER7-F1
#
_entry.id   AF-A0A1M6SER7-F1
#
_cell.length_a   1.000
_cell.length_b   1.000
_cell.length_c   1.000
_cell.angle_alpha   90.00
_cell.angle_beta   90.00
_cell.angle_gamma   90.00
#
_symmetry.space_group_name_H-M   'P 1'
#
loop_
_entity.id
_entity.type
_entity.pdbx_description
1 polymer ?
#
loop_
_entity_poly.entity_id
_entity_poly.type
_entity_poly.pdbx_seq_one_letter_code
_entity_poly.pdbx_strand_id
1 'polypeptide(L)'
;MSKEFLKKLPKAVSFEVTSKDIIDEKTFALEHFSGIFGVEDGQDASPHLSWSGAPEGTKSYAVTIYDIDAQTGSGLPQGAFPLPNDASVTRFI
;
A
#
# COMPACT_ATOMS: atom_id res chain seq x y z
N MET A 1 10.58 1.75 -8.57
CA MET A 1 9.77 1.31 -9.75
C MET A 1 9.18 2.56 -10.40
N SER A 2 8.96 2.65 -11.72
CA SER A 2 8.44 3.89 -12.35
C SER A 2 6.98 3.78 -12.77
N LYS A 3 6.28 4.91 -12.96
CA LYS A 3 4.89 4.93 -13.49
C LYS A 3 4.78 4.16 -14.82
N GLU A 4 5.84 4.20 -15.64
CA GLU A 4 5.94 3.43 -16.88
C GLU A 4 6.08 1.92 -16.67
N PHE A 5 6.67 1.49 -15.55
CA PHE A 5 6.71 0.07 -15.21
C PHE A 5 5.32 -0.45 -14.85
N LEU A 6 4.51 0.30 -14.09
CA LEU A 6 3.15 -0.13 -13.72
C LEU A 6 2.26 -0.36 -14.96
N LYS A 7 2.48 0.43 -16.03
CA LYS A 7 1.76 0.25 -17.30
C LYS A 7 2.04 -1.09 -17.99
N LYS A 8 3.18 -1.73 -17.69
CA LYS A 8 3.61 -3.02 -18.25
C LYS A 8 3.04 -4.22 -17.48
N LEU A 9 2.44 -4.00 -16.31
CA LEU A 9 1.85 -5.09 -15.53
C LEU A 9 0.65 -5.71 -16.26
N PRO A 10 0.40 -7.01 -16.03
CA PRO A 10 -0.81 -7.65 -16.53
C PRO A 10 -2.05 -6.87 -16.13
N LYS A 11 -3.00 -6.69 -17.06
CA LYS A 11 -4.28 -6.06 -16.75
C LYS A 11 -5.10 -7.00 -15.87
N ALA A 12 -5.68 -6.45 -14.82
CA ALA A 12 -6.60 -7.14 -13.93
C ALA A 12 -7.96 -6.45 -13.96
N VAL A 13 -9.00 -7.20 -13.61
CA VAL A 13 -10.34 -6.63 -13.40
C VAL A 13 -10.29 -5.76 -12.15
N SER A 14 -10.65 -4.48 -12.30
CA SER A 14 -10.76 -3.56 -11.18
C SER A 14 -12.03 -3.83 -10.37
N PHE A 15 -11.95 -3.61 -9.08
CA PHE A 15 -13.07 -3.56 -8.16
C PHE A 15 -12.92 -2.33 -7.26
N GLU A 16 -13.96 -1.99 -6.52
CA GLU A 16 -14.02 -0.74 -5.78
C GLU A 16 -13.21 -0.83 -4.48
N VAL A 17 -12.43 0.21 -4.18
CA VAL A 17 -11.73 0.41 -2.91
C VAL A 17 -11.99 1.83 -2.42
N THR A 18 -12.34 1.98 -1.15
CA THR A 18 -12.65 3.25 -0.50
C THR A 18 -11.89 3.37 0.82
N SER A 19 -11.68 4.61 1.27
CA SER A 19 -11.09 4.92 2.57
C SER A 19 -11.84 6.09 3.21
N LYS A 20 -11.93 6.06 4.54
CA LYS A 20 -12.35 7.23 5.34
C LYS A 20 -11.16 8.10 5.75
N ASP A 21 -9.94 7.60 5.59
CA ASP A 21 -8.72 8.25 6.07
C ASP A 21 -7.89 8.82 4.90
N ILE A 22 -7.94 8.18 3.72
CA ILE A 22 -7.25 8.62 2.50
C ILE A 22 -8.24 9.17 1.48
N ILE A 23 -7.86 10.29 0.88
CA ILE A 23 -8.50 10.84 -0.30
C ILE A 23 -7.48 10.81 -1.44
N ASP A 24 -7.89 10.28 -2.59
CA ASP A 24 -7.02 10.15 -3.76
C ASP A 24 -6.38 11.49 -4.15
N GLU A 25 -5.09 11.43 -4.54
CA GLU A 25 -4.25 12.59 -4.89
C GLU A 25 -4.13 13.67 -3.80
N LYS A 26 -4.44 13.36 -2.53
CA LYS A 26 -4.23 14.26 -1.39
C LYS A 26 -3.15 13.75 -0.44
N THR A 27 -2.55 14.69 0.31
CA THR A 27 -1.62 14.40 1.39
C THR A 27 -2.32 13.60 2.49
N PHE A 28 -1.61 12.61 3.03
CA PHE A 28 -2.10 11.79 4.12
C PHE A 28 -2.19 12.61 5.42
N ALA A 29 -3.06 12.20 6.34
CA ALA A 29 -3.04 12.69 7.70
C ALA A 29 -1.74 12.26 8.41
N LEU A 30 -1.30 13.03 9.40
CA LEU A 30 0.01 12.85 10.06
C LEU A 30 0.14 11.48 10.75
N GLU A 31 -0.96 10.92 11.24
CA GLU A 31 -1.00 9.59 11.85
C GLU A 31 -0.49 8.47 10.93
N HIS A 32 -0.61 8.62 9.62
CA HIS A 32 -0.12 7.63 8.65
C HIS A 32 1.36 7.82 8.28
N PHE A 33 2.01 8.89 8.74
CA PHE A 33 3.44 9.08 8.56
C PHE A 33 4.21 8.19 9.54
N SER A 34 5.45 7.88 9.19
CA SER A 34 6.26 6.96 9.99
C SER A 34 6.96 7.66 11.15
N GLY A 35 6.55 7.32 12.37
CA GLY A 35 7.30 7.65 13.57
C GLY A 35 8.59 6.83 13.69
N ILE A 36 8.59 5.59 13.19
CA ILE A 36 9.79 4.72 13.15
C ILE A 36 10.91 5.37 12.32
N PHE A 37 10.57 6.03 11.21
CA PHE A 37 11.53 6.78 10.39
C PHE A 37 11.73 8.25 10.85
N GLY A 38 11.22 8.62 12.03
CA GLY A 38 11.53 9.88 12.69
C GLY A 38 10.69 11.08 12.25
N VAL A 39 9.54 10.87 11.62
CA VAL A 39 8.59 11.97 11.39
C VAL A 39 7.95 12.34 12.73
N GLU A 40 8.07 13.60 13.14
CA GLU A 40 7.45 14.13 14.35
C GLU A 40 5.94 13.90 14.31
N ASP A 41 5.39 13.37 15.42
CA ASP A 41 3.99 12.96 15.58
C ASP A 41 3.47 11.90 14.58
N GLY A 42 4.35 11.30 13.77
CA GLY A 42 4.03 10.12 12.95
C GLY A 42 3.76 8.89 13.81
N GLN A 43 2.80 8.06 13.41
CA GLN A 43 2.33 6.92 14.22
C GLN A 43 2.41 5.57 13.50
N ASP A 44 2.83 5.54 12.23
CA ASP A 44 2.83 4.34 11.39
C ASP A 44 1.42 3.67 11.31
N ALA A 45 0.36 4.46 11.52
CA ALA A 45 -1.00 3.95 11.51
C ALA A 45 -1.42 3.60 10.08
N SER A 46 -1.81 2.34 9.86
CA SER A 46 -2.32 1.92 8.56
C SER A 46 -3.68 2.57 8.28
N PRO A 47 -3.91 3.08 7.06
CA PRO A 47 -5.18 3.71 6.70
C PRO A 47 -6.31 2.67 6.63
N HIS A 48 -7.52 3.08 6.94
CA HIS A 48 -8.72 2.29 6.67
C HIS A 48 -8.86 2.02 5.18
N LEU A 49 -9.17 0.78 4.82
CA LEU A 49 -9.56 0.39 3.47
C LEU A 49 -10.81 -0.49 3.55
N SER A 50 -11.78 -0.21 2.69
CA SER A 50 -12.95 -1.05 2.47
C SER A 50 -13.11 -1.29 0.98
N TRP A 51 -13.46 -2.51 0.58
CA TRP A 51 -13.58 -2.87 -0.83
C TRP A 51 -14.83 -3.70 -1.12
N SER A 52 -15.31 -3.57 -2.35
CA SER A 52 -16.53 -4.23 -2.82
C SER A 52 -16.42 -4.62 -4.31
N GLY A 53 -17.26 -5.55 -4.76
CA GLY A 53 -17.32 -5.92 -6.18
C GLY A 53 -16.14 -6.75 -6.70
N ALA A 54 -15.45 -7.49 -5.83
CA ALA A 54 -14.37 -8.37 -6.25
C ALA A 54 -14.85 -9.44 -7.27
N PRO A 55 -14.02 -9.85 -8.25
CA PRO A 55 -14.39 -10.86 -9.23
C PRO A 55 -14.83 -12.20 -8.61
N GLU A 56 -15.73 -12.89 -9.29
CA GLU A 56 -16.16 -14.24 -8.89
C GLU A 56 -14.95 -15.18 -8.79
N GLY A 57 -14.93 -16.00 -7.72
CA GLY A 57 -13.83 -16.94 -7.47
C GLY A 57 -12.61 -16.33 -6.77
N THR A 58 -12.65 -15.05 -6.37
CA THR A 58 -11.63 -14.45 -5.47
C THR A 58 -11.52 -15.26 -4.18
N LYS A 59 -10.31 -15.76 -3.87
CA LYS A 59 -10.04 -16.58 -2.67
C LYS A 59 -9.36 -15.83 -1.53
N SER A 60 -8.62 -14.78 -1.87
CA SER A 60 -7.83 -13.98 -0.94
C SER A 60 -7.53 -12.62 -1.54
N TYR A 61 -7.06 -11.70 -0.71
CA TYR A 61 -6.65 -10.35 -1.09
C TYR A 61 -5.21 -10.10 -0.66
N ALA A 62 -4.49 -9.28 -1.42
CA ALA A 62 -3.22 -8.70 -1.02
C ALA A 62 -3.38 -7.17 -0.99
N VAL A 63 -2.86 -6.53 0.06
CA VAL A 63 -2.89 -5.07 0.21
C VAL A 63 -1.46 -4.59 0.25
N THR A 64 -1.13 -3.63 -0.62
CA THR A 64 0.20 -3.04 -0.70
C THR A 64 0.10 -1.52 -0.76
N ILE A 65 1.00 -0.83 -0.05
CA ILE A 65 1.24 0.61 -0.17
C ILE A 65 2.62 0.75 -0.78
N TYR A 66 2.76 1.56 -1.83
CA TYR A 66 3.99 1.67 -2.59
C TYR A 66 4.31 3.13 -2.92
N ASP A 67 5.49 3.60 -2.50
CA ASP A 67 6.03 4.90 -2.89
C ASP A 67 6.85 4.75 -4.17
N ILE A 68 6.31 5.30 -5.26
CA ILE A 68 6.93 5.23 -6.59
C ILE A 68 8.01 6.30 -6.80
N ASP A 69 8.03 7.32 -5.96
CA ASP A 69 8.92 8.48 -6.06
C ASP A 69 10.16 8.33 -5.16
N ALA A 70 10.17 7.33 -4.27
CA ALA A 70 11.33 6.98 -3.47
C ALA A 70 12.56 6.68 -4.38
N GLN A 71 13.64 7.45 -4.15
CA GLN A 71 14.85 7.47 -4.99
C GLN A 71 15.80 6.27 -4.75
N THR A 72 15.38 5.29 -3.95
CA THR A 72 16.05 4.00 -3.84
C THR A 72 15.46 3.10 -4.94
N GLY A 73 16.27 2.37 -5.71
CA GLY A 73 15.78 1.61 -6.87
C GLY A 73 14.62 0.62 -6.61
N SER A 74 14.28 0.34 -5.34
CA SER A 74 13.16 -0.48 -4.87
C SER A 74 11.90 0.30 -4.45
N GLY A 75 11.96 1.63 -4.22
CA GLY A 75 10.84 2.42 -3.69
C GLY A 75 10.66 2.32 -2.16
N LEU A 76 11.70 1.91 -1.42
CA LEU A 76 11.66 1.76 0.04
C LEU A 76 12.82 2.54 0.71
N PRO A 77 12.68 3.06 1.95
CA PRO A 77 13.78 3.68 2.68
C PRO A 77 15.00 2.76 2.82
N GLN A 78 16.19 3.33 2.99
CA GLN A 78 17.43 2.58 3.20
C GLN A 78 17.29 1.68 4.46
N GLY A 79 17.39 0.36 4.30
CA GLY A 79 17.25 -0.63 5.37
C GLY A 79 15.96 -1.47 5.31
N ALA A 80 15.02 -1.15 4.42
CA ALA A 80 13.82 -1.96 4.21
C ALA A 80 14.12 -3.20 3.34
N PHE A 81 13.63 -4.37 3.78
CA PHE A 81 13.72 -5.62 3.03
C PHE A 81 12.37 -5.93 2.37
N PRO A 82 12.33 -6.21 1.06
CA PRO A 82 11.11 -6.69 0.42
C PRO A 82 10.79 -8.09 0.97
N LEU A 83 9.61 -8.25 1.56
CA LEU A 83 9.09 -9.58 1.85
C LEU A 83 8.80 -10.29 0.52
N PRO A 84 9.12 -11.59 0.38
CA PRO A 84 8.58 -12.40 -0.69
C PRO A 84 7.05 -12.23 -0.71
N ASN A 85 6.46 -12.16 -1.90
CA ASN A 85 5.05 -11.84 -2.17
C ASN A 85 4.05 -12.93 -1.69
N ASP A 86 4.25 -13.46 -0.49
CA ASP A 86 3.35 -14.37 0.22
C ASP A 86 3.44 -14.06 1.72
N ALA A 87 2.98 -12.87 2.10
CA ALA A 87 2.58 -12.61 3.47
C ALA A 87 1.11 -13.01 3.61
N SER A 88 0.84 -14.32 3.61
CA SER A 88 -0.39 -14.85 4.17
C SER A 88 -0.34 -14.69 5.69
N VAL A 89 -0.77 -13.53 6.18
CA VAL A 89 -0.89 -13.29 7.62
C VAL A 89 -2.18 -13.97 8.10
N THR A 90 -2.04 -15.13 8.73
CA THR A 90 -3.16 -15.94 9.28
C THR A 90 -3.84 -15.28 10.49
N ARG A 91 -3.43 -14.08 10.93
CA ARG A 91 -3.99 -13.49 12.15
C ARG A 91 -3.88 -11.98 12.18
N PHE A 92 -5.03 -11.33 12.10
CA PHE A 92 -5.21 -9.96 12.56
C PHE A 92 -5.17 -9.98 14.09
N ILE A 93 -4.34 -9.10 14.67
CA ILE A 93 -4.57 -8.53 16.00
C ILE A 93 -4.88 -7.06 15.77
#